data_AF-A0A5C1ALX3-F1
#
_entry.id   AF-A0A5C1ALX3-F1
#
_cell.length_a   1.000
_cell.length_b   1.000
_cell.length_c   1.000
_cell.angle_alpha   90.00
_cell.angle_beta   90.00
_cell.angle_gamma   90.00
#
_symmetry.space_group_name_H-M   'P 1'
#
loop_
_entity.id
_entity.type
_entity.pdbx_description
1 polymer ?
#
loop_
_entity_poly.entity_id
_entity_poly.type
_entity_poly.pdbx_seq_one_letter_code
_entity_poly.pdbx_strand_id
1 'polypeptide(L)'
;MIDEALIAACRKKGTDKKFQLWLRTQPSAIDGQMDYDPDTGQSWCDPCHYRTAANSGTGCKPEYSAIPMTHAQHLEQHRVGQFNFRPREWWELQVNRHLRRWLAS
;
A
#
# COMPACT_ATOMS: atom_id res chain seq x y z
N MET A 1 1.10 5.89 13.77
CA MET A 1 2.46 5.76 13.20
C MET A 1 2.67 4.34 12.70
N ILE A 2 3.48 4.15 11.67
CA ILE A 2 3.91 2.82 11.22
C ILE A 2 4.86 2.25 12.30
N ASP A 3 4.72 0.97 12.59
CA ASP A 3 5.48 0.29 13.64
C ASP A 3 6.88 -0.08 13.13
N GLU A 4 7.91 0.60 13.66
CA GLU A 4 9.30 0.40 13.29
C GLU A 4 9.80 -1.03 13.58
N ALA A 5 9.28 -1.68 14.62
CA ALA A 5 9.64 -3.07 14.91
C ALA A 5 9.08 -4.02 13.83
N LEU A 6 7.87 -3.73 13.31
CA LEU A 6 7.33 -4.47 12.16
C LEU A 6 8.17 -4.24 10.89
N ILE A 7 8.59 -3.01 10.62
CA ILE A 7 9.46 -2.70 9.47
C ILE A 7 10.78 -3.47 9.58
N ALA A 8 11.40 -3.48 10.77
CA ALA A 8 12.64 -4.22 11.00
C ALA A 8 12.48 -5.73 10.78
N ALA A 9 11.36 -6.33 11.22
CA ALA A 9 11.06 -7.73 10.96
C ALA A 9 10.81 -8.00 9.47
N CYS A 10 10.09 -7.11 8.80
CA CYS A 10 9.79 -7.15 7.37
C CYS A 10 11.07 -7.12 6.52
N ARG A 11 12.04 -6.27 6.87
CA ARG A 11 13.37 -6.21 6.23
C ARG A 11 14.16 -7.52 6.35
N LYS A 12 13.96 -8.29 7.42
CA LYS A 12 14.57 -9.63 7.58
C LYS A 12 13.88 -10.66 6.68
N LYS A 13 12.57 -10.53 6.44
CA LYS A 13 11.79 -11.44 5.60
C LYS A 13 12.07 -11.25 4.11
N GLY A 14 12.17 -10.01 3.64
CA GLY A 14 12.37 -9.71 2.23
C GLY A 14 12.61 -8.23 1.98
N THR A 15 12.74 -7.86 0.70
CA THR A 15 12.89 -6.47 0.27
C THR A 15 11.53 -5.79 0.13
N ASP A 16 11.52 -4.45 0.12
CA ASP A 16 10.30 -3.66 -0.11
C ASP A 16 9.65 -4.01 -1.46
N LYS A 17 10.44 -4.28 -2.50
CA LYS A 17 9.94 -4.78 -3.78
C LYS A 17 9.18 -6.10 -3.65
N LYS A 18 9.64 -7.03 -2.81
CA LYS A 18 8.93 -8.30 -2.56
C LYS A 18 7.63 -8.06 -1.79
N PHE A 19 7.64 -7.15 -0.82
CA PHE A 19 6.44 -6.74 -0.12
C PHE A 19 5.42 -6.10 -1.07
N GLN A 20 5.85 -5.19 -1.95
CA GLN A 20 4.97 -4.57 -2.94
C GLN A 20 4.40 -5.59 -3.92
N LEU A 21 5.18 -6.57 -4.39
CA LEU A 21 4.67 -7.66 -5.22
C LEU A 21 3.63 -8.49 -4.47
N TRP A 22 3.85 -8.78 -3.19
CA TRP A 22 2.86 -9.45 -2.35
C TRP A 22 1.59 -8.62 -2.17
N LEU A 23 1.70 -7.29 -2.01
CA LEU A 23 0.53 -6.41 -1.94
C LEU A 23 -0.35 -6.50 -3.18
N ARG A 24 0.22 -6.72 -4.37
CA ARG A 24 -0.56 -6.85 -5.61
C ARG A 24 -1.55 -8.02 -5.59
N THR A 25 -1.29 -9.04 -4.77
CA THR A 25 -2.16 -10.22 -4.64
C THR A 25 -3.18 -10.08 -3.51
N GLN A 26 -3.21 -8.94 -2.81
CA GLN A 26 -4.13 -8.69 -1.71
C GLN A 26 -5.33 -7.85 -2.17
N PRO A 27 -6.51 -8.01 -1.55
CA PRO A 27 -7.65 -7.14 -1.81
C PRO A 27 -7.37 -5.72 -1.36
N SER A 28 -8.03 -4.76 -1.99
CA SER A 28 -7.96 -3.36 -1.63
C SER A 28 -8.19 -3.14 -0.15
N ALA A 29 -7.32 -2.37 0.48
CA ALA A 29 -7.47 -1.95 1.87
C ALA A 29 -8.65 -0.99 2.09
N ILE A 30 -9.22 -0.42 1.02
CA ILE A 30 -10.30 0.57 1.08
C ILE A 30 -11.64 -0.11 1.33
N ASP A 31 -11.97 -1.10 0.50
CA ASP A 31 -13.30 -1.72 0.41
C ASP A 31 -13.25 -3.25 0.26
N GLY A 32 -12.06 -3.86 0.26
CA GLY A 32 -11.88 -5.31 0.17
C GLY A 32 -12.05 -5.88 -1.24
N GLN A 33 -12.22 -5.04 -2.27
CA GLN A 33 -12.37 -5.52 -3.65
C GLN A 33 -11.03 -5.97 -4.23
N MET A 34 -11.08 -7.00 -5.07
CA MET A 34 -9.94 -7.42 -5.89
C MET A 34 -9.96 -6.70 -7.23
N ASP A 35 -8.78 -6.39 -7.74
CA ASP A 35 -8.58 -5.97 -9.11
C ASP A 35 -7.75 -7.03 -9.85
N TYR A 36 -7.79 -7.02 -11.18
CA TYR A 36 -7.15 -8.02 -12.01
C TYR A 36 -6.45 -7.39 -13.21
N ASP A 37 -5.28 -7.91 -13.52
CA ASP A 37 -4.56 -7.56 -14.73
C ASP A 37 -5.37 -8.08 -15.94
N PRO A 38 -5.74 -7.21 -16.90
CA PRO A 38 -6.64 -7.58 -17.99
C PRO A 38 -6.00 -8.54 -19.01
N ASP A 39 -4.68 -8.59 -19.09
CA ASP A 39 -3.95 -9.41 -20.05
C ASP A 39 -3.70 -10.83 -19.52
N THR A 40 -3.46 -10.94 -18.21
CA THR A 40 -3.10 -12.21 -17.56
C THR A 40 -4.21 -12.81 -16.70
N GLY A 41 -5.23 -12.03 -16.35
CA GLY A 41 -6.30 -12.41 -15.42
C GLY A 41 -5.84 -12.60 -13.97
N GLN A 42 -4.59 -12.28 -13.64
CA GLN A 42 -4.05 -12.43 -12.30
C GLN A 42 -4.51 -11.30 -11.38
N SER A 43 -4.70 -11.63 -10.10
CA SER A 43 -4.96 -10.63 -9.05
C SER A 43 -3.89 -9.54 -9.06
N TRP A 44 -4.31 -8.29 -9.23
CA TRP A 44 -3.39 -7.17 -9.39
C TRP A 44 -3.96 -5.87 -8.84
N CYS A 45 -3.85 -5.69 -7.52
CA CYS A 45 -4.01 -4.38 -6.90
C CYS A 45 -2.70 -3.56 -6.99
N ASP A 46 -2.81 -2.23 -7.00
CA ASP A 46 -1.66 -1.32 -7.03
C ASP A 46 -1.17 -1.00 -5.61
N PRO A 47 0.15 -1.12 -5.33
CA PRO A 47 0.75 -0.66 -4.09
C PRO A 47 0.74 0.88 -4.01
N CYS A 48 -0.20 1.43 -3.26
CA CYS A 48 -0.36 2.87 -3.09
C CYS A 48 0.33 3.36 -1.81
N HIS A 49 1.12 4.43 -1.95
CA HIS A 49 1.74 5.11 -0.82
C HIS A 49 0.93 6.33 -0.43
N TYR A 50 0.86 6.64 0.86
CA TYR A 50 0.14 7.82 1.33
C TYR A 50 0.76 9.11 0.75
N ARG A 51 -0.02 9.85 -0.04
CA ARG A 51 0.37 11.16 -0.58
C ARG A 51 -0.22 12.27 0.28
N THR A 52 0.66 13.13 0.78
CA THR A 52 0.31 14.42 1.36
C THR A 52 0.79 15.53 0.42
N ALA A 53 0.27 16.74 0.58
CA ALA A 53 0.80 17.91 -0.13
C ALA A 53 2.31 18.12 0.14
N ALA A 54 2.78 17.76 1.33
CA ALA A 54 4.20 17.81 1.70
C ALA A 54 5.07 16.76 0.98
N ASN A 55 4.46 15.69 0.46
CA ASN A 55 5.15 14.59 -0.24
C ASN A 55 4.93 14.65 -1.77
N SER A 56 4.32 15.71 -2.29
CA SER A 56 4.17 15.93 -3.73
C SER A 56 5.51 16.33 -4.34
N GLY A 57 6.00 15.54 -5.30
CA GLY A 57 7.21 15.85 -6.08
C GLY A 57 8.55 15.46 -5.44
N THR A 58 8.57 14.95 -4.21
CA THR A 58 9.83 14.66 -3.50
C THR A 58 10.49 13.31 -3.83
N GLY A 59 9.86 12.46 -4.66
CA GLY A 59 10.44 11.21 -5.19
C GLY A 59 10.78 10.12 -4.17
N CYS A 60 10.92 10.46 -2.89
CA CYS A 60 11.26 9.56 -1.81
C CYS A 60 9.98 8.98 -1.21
N LYS A 61 9.66 7.75 -1.63
CA LYS A 61 8.60 6.94 -1.02
C LYS A 61 9.23 6.13 0.11
N PRO A 62 8.75 6.24 1.36
CA PRO A 62 9.29 5.43 2.46
C PRO A 62 9.08 3.94 2.18
N GLU A 63 10.09 3.12 2.46
CA GLU A 63 9.96 1.66 2.35
C GLU A 63 8.86 1.13 3.28
N TYR A 64 8.20 0.04 2.89
CA TYR A 64 7.19 -0.68 3.67
C TYR A 64 6.02 0.22 4.11
N SER A 65 5.68 1.25 3.32
CA SER A 65 4.63 2.22 3.64
C SER A 65 3.45 2.23 2.66
N ALA A 66 3.36 1.20 1.82
CA ALA A 66 2.28 1.04 0.85
C ALA A 66 1.13 0.15 1.36
N ILE A 67 -0.06 0.37 0.77
CA ILE A 67 -1.25 -0.48 0.95
C ILE A 67 -1.78 -0.90 -0.44
N PRO A 68 -2.50 -2.02 -0.55
CA PRO A 68 -3.10 -2.44 -1.81
C PRO A 68 -4.37 -1.61 -2.09
N MET A 69 -4.53 -1.15 -3.33
CA MET A 69 -5.72 -0.45 -3.81
C MET A 69 -6.07 -0.94 -5.21
N THR A 70 -7.34 -0.91 -5.61
CA THR A 70 -7.68 -1.15 -7.03
C THR A 70 -7.08 -0.04 -7.90
N HIS A 71 -6.89 -0.29 -9.18
CA HIS A 71 -6.32 0.69 -10.10
C HIS A 71 -7.14 1.98 -10.12
N ALA A 72 -8.47 1.86 -10.16
CA ALA A 72 -9.39 3.00 -10.11
C ALA A 72 -9.24 3.83 -8.81
N GLN A 73 -9.14 3.17 -7.66
CA GLN A 73 -8.92 3.84 -6.38
C GLN A 73 -7.54 4.51 -6.32
N HIS A 74 -6.52 3.84 -6.86
CA HIS A 74 -5.16 4.38 -6.94
C HIS A 74 -5.10 5.64 -7.81
N LEU A 75 -5.75 5.63 -8.98
CA LEU A 75 -5.88 6.81 -9.85
C LEU A 75 -6.64 7.95 -9.17
N GLU A 76 -7.73 7.65 -8.46
CA GLU A 76 -8.47 8.67 -7.74
C GLU A 76 -7.61 9.29 -6.63
N GLN A 77 -6.87 8.48 -5.87
CA GLN A 77 -5.92 8.98 -4.86
C GLN A 77 -4.86 9.91 -5.46
N HIS A 78 -4.39 9.60 -6.67
CA HIS A 78 -3.50 10.47 -7.43
C HIS A 78 -4.14 11.81 -7.78
N ARG A 79 -5.46 11.84 -8.05
CA ARG A 79 -6.21 13.03 -8.45
C ARG A 79 -6.56 13.94 -7.27
N VAL A 80 -7.02 13.37 -6.16
CA VAL A 80 -7.57 14.14 -5.02
C VAL A 80 -6.64 14.21 -3.81
N GLY A 81 -5.59 13.41 -3.78
CA GLY A 81 -4.63 13.35 -2.68
C GLY A 81 -5.28 13.04 -1.33
N GLN A 82 -4.74 13.64 -0.28
CA GLN A 82 -5.14 13.47 1.12
C GLN A 82 -6.60 13.88 1.42
N PHE A 83 -7.14 14.88 0.72
CA PHE A 83 -8.35 15.57 1.20
C PHE A 83 -9.64 14.74 1.11
N ASN A 84 -9.69 13.71 0.25
CA ASN A 84 -10.93 12.98 -0.01
C ASN A 84 -10.86 11.46 0.15
N PHE A 85 -9.72 10.87 0.54
CA PHE A 85 -9.61 9.42 0.69
C PHE A 85 -9.80 8.96 2.13
N ARG A 86 -8.75 9.05 2.96
CA ARG A 86 -8.75 8.70 4.39
C ARG A 86 -7.63 9.48 5.11
N PRO A 87 -7.78 9.79 6.41
CA PRO A 87 -6.74 10.48 7.18
C PRO A 87 -5.48 9.62 7.36
N ARG A 88 -4.33 10.26 7.62
CA ARG A 88 -3.01 9.61 7.72
C ARG A 88 -2.98 8.43 8.68
N GLU A 89 -3.63 8.58 9.83
CA GLU A 89 -3.68 7.56 10.89
C GLU A 89 -4.31 6.27 10.38
N TRP A 90 -5.34 6.37 9.54
CA TRP A 90 -5.97 5.22 8.90
C TRP A 90 -5.00 4.51 7.95
N TRP A 91 -4.23 5.26 7.16
CA TRP A 91 -3.23 4.69 6.26
C TRP A 91 -2.14 3.94 7.03
N GLU A 92 -1.61 4.54 8.09
CA GLU A 92 -0.59 3.91 8.93
C GLU A 92 -1.12 2.64 9.60
N LEU A 93 -2.38 2.62 10.02
CA LEU A 93 -3.05 1.41 10.53
C LEU A 93 -3.14 0.31 9.47
N GLN A 94 -3.54 0.66 8.24
CA GLN A 94 -3.59 -0.31 7.14
C GLN A 94 -2.21 -0.83 6.76
N VAL A 95 -1.18 0.01 6.72
CA VAL A 95 0.20 -0.42 6.51
C VAL A 95 0.58 -1.47 7.57
N ASN A 96 0.42 -1.14 8.86
CA ASN A 96 0.73 -2.07 9.95
C ASN A 96 -0.02 -3.40 9.83
N ARG A 97 -1.29 -3.37 9.42
CA ARG A 97 -2.08 -4.58 9.18
C ARG A 97 -1.48 -5.44 8.06
N HIS A 98 -1.07 -4.82 6.96
CA HIS A 98 -0.48 -5.52 5.82
C HIS A 98 0.93 -6.03 6.11
N LEU A 99 1.75 -5.30 6.88
CA LEU A 99 3.04 -5.80 7.35
C LEU A 99 2.90 -7.06 8.20
N ARG A 100 1.93 -7.09 9.14
CA ARG A 100 1.65 -8.30 9.95
C ARG A 100 1.20 -9.48 9.08
N ARG A 101 0.29 -9.24 8.13
CA ARG A 101 -0.17 -10.26 7.19
C ARG A 101 0.97 -10.78 6.32
N TRP A 102 1.83 -9.90 5.83
CA TRP A 102 2.99 -10.30 5.04
C TRP A 102 3.98 -11.11 5.86
N LEU A 103 4.25 -10.76 7.13
CA LEU A 103 5.09 -11.58 7.99
C LEU A 103 4.54 -12.99 8.20
N ALA A 104 3.22 -13.15 8.25
CA ALA A 104 2.53 -14.42 8.45
C ALA A 104 2.30 -15.26 7.15
N SER A 105 2.50 -14.69 5.96
CA SER A 105 2.28 -15.37 4.67
C SER A 105 3.41 -16.31 4.24
#